data_AF-A0A2G6QKP9-F1
#
_entry.id   AF-A0A2G6QKP9-F1
#
_cell.length_a   1.000
_cell.length_b   1.000
_cell.length_c   1.000
_cell.angle_alpha   90.00
_cell.angle_beta   90.00
_cell.angle_gamma   90.00
#
_symmetry.space_group_name_H-M   'P 1'
#
loop_
_entity.id
_entity.type
_entity.pdbx_description
1 polymer ?
#
loop_
_entity_poly.entity_id
_entity_poly.type
_entity_poly.pdbx_seq_one_letter_code
_entity_poly.pdbx_strand_id
1 'polypeptide(L)'
;MDKDIADYKKDDNLKITLKKISDIKGCLIFELSGKIDSYNPITLQNKVSEVIASNYTKLIFDCNGLKSISSAGVGAFTAFSRLLKPYNGDIVLTGLVENVFNLFRLLGSSQFFEIKPDLTAAISYVRKLDKVDDVSFFPKLISCPTCAGRLKIENSGRFRCAECKTILTVDENARLFLG
;
A
#
# COMPACT_ATOMS: atom_id res chain seq x y z
N MET A 1 14.62 2.85 -56.49
CA MET A 1 16.05 2.61 -56.22
C MET A 1 16.34 3.28 -54.90
N ASP A 2 16.58 2.41 -53.92
CA ASP A 2 16.63 2.57 -52.46
C ASP A 2 17.62 3.68 -52.00
N LYS A 3 17.59 4.24 -50.79
CA LYS A 3 17.49 3.60 -49.46
C LYS A 3 17.00 4.56 -48.36
N ASP A 4 16.16 4.02 -47.48
CA ASP A 4 16.20 4.05 -46.00
C ASP A 4 16.90 5.23 -45.28
N ILE A 5 16.17 5.85 -44.34
CA ILE A 5 16.38 5.67 -42.89
C ILE A 5 15.01 5.92 -42.23
N ALA A 6 14.31 4.84 -41.92
CA ALA A 6 13.27 4.85 -40.90
C ALA A 6 13.96 4.67 -39.54
N ASP A 7 14.07 5.74 -38.77
CA ASP A 7 14.43 5.64 -37.35
C ASP A 7 13.28 4.96 -36.60
N TYR A 8 13.34 3.64 -36.56
CA TYR A 8 12.44 2.76 -35.82
C TYR A 8 12.68 2.98 -34.31
N LYS A 9 12.06 4.01 -33.73
CA LYS A 9 11.95 4.16 -32.28
C LYS A 9 11.20 2.93 -31.75
N LYS A 10 11.94 2.01 -31.14
CA LYS A 10 11.39 0.85 -30.44
C LYS A 10 10.54 1.39 -29.27
N ASP A 11 9.21 1.38 -29.44
CA ASP A 11 8.24 1.89 -28.46
C ASP A 11 8.40 1.15 -27.12
N ASP A 12 9.11 1.78 -26.18
CA ASP A 12 9.31 1.30 -24.81
C ASP A 12 8.19 1.80 -23.86
N ASN A 13 6.96 1.94 -24.37
CA ASN A 13 5.82 2.43 -23.60
C ASN A 13 5.50 1.54 -22.38
N LEU A 14 5.01 2.16 -21.31
CA LEU A 14 4.59 1.48 -20.10
C LEU A 14 3.41 0.53 -20.40
N LYS A 15 3.60 -0.77 -20.15
CA LYS A 15 2.54 -1.77 -20.16
C LYS A 15 2.23 -2.20 -18.74
N ILE A 16 0.94 -2.28 -18.41
CA ILE A 16 0.44 -2.63 -17.07
C ILE A 16 -0.54 -3.79 -17.20
N THR A 17 -0.18 -4.93 -16.63
CA THR A 17 -1.07 -6.10 -16.51
C THR A 17 -1.46 -6.28 -15.04
N LEU A 18 -2.74 -6.56 -14.78
CA LEU A 18 -3.25 -6.78 -13.42
C LEU A 18 -3.50 -8.27 -13.19
N LYS A 19 -3.02 -8.81 -12.08
CA LYS A 19 -3.28 -10.19 -11.65
C LYS A 19 -3.85 -10.21 -10.24
N LYS A 20 -4.94 -10.95 -10.06
CA LYS A 20 -5.53 -11.21 -8.73
C LYS A 20 -4.84 -12.40 -8.08
N ILE A 21 -4.73 -12.35 -6.76
CA ILE A 21 -4.30 -13.48 -5.94
C ILE A 21 -5.53 -14.05 -5.26
N SER A 22 -5.87 -15.30 -5.57
CA SER A 22 -7.13 -15.95 -5.14
C SER A 22 -7.24 -16.10 -3.61
N ASP A 23 -6.11 -16.26 -2.95
CA ASP A 23 -5.98 -16.60 -1.52
C ASP A 23 -5.70 -15.39 -0.62
N ILE A 24 -5.62 -14.17 -1.16
CA ILE A 24 -5.37 -12.94 -0.38
C ILE A 24 -6.41 -11.88 -0.73
N LYS A 25 -7.30 -11.58 0.23
CA LYS A 25 -8.35 -10.57 0.05
C LYS A 25 -7.76 -9.17 -0.05
N GLY A 26 -8.26 -8.40 -1.01
CA GLY A 26 -7.84 -7.01 -1.25
C GLY A 26 -6.43 -6.88 -1.83
N CYS A 27 -5.85 -7.96 -2.35
CA CYS A 27 -4.52 -7.95 -2.97
C CYS A 27 -4.57 -7.96 -4.50
N LEU A 28 -3.75 -7.13 -5.13
CA LEU A 28 -3.60 -7.08 -6.59
C LEU A 28 -2.13 -6.91 -6.99
N ILE A 29 -1.70 -7.68 -7.99
CA ILE A 29 -0.37 -7.55 -8.60
C ILE A 29 -0.47 -6.67 -9.85
N PHE A 30 0.39 -5.68 -9.94
CA PHE A 30 0.68 -4.86 -11.12
C PHE A 30 1.98 -5.36 -11.74
N GLU A 31 1.90 -6.04 -12.88
CA GLU A 31 3.09 -6.37 -13.67
C GLU A 31 3.39 -5.20 -14.59
N LEU A 32 4.56 -4.60 -14.39
CA LEU A 32 5.02 -3.41 -15.10
C LEU A 32 6.13 -3.78 -16.07
N SER A 33 5.99 -3.35 -17.32
CA SER A 33 7.06 -3.46 -18.32
C SER A 33 7.21 -2.20 -19.17
N GLY A 34 8.42 -1.95 -19.66
CA GLY A 34 8.74 -0.74 -20.43
C GLY A 34 9.37 0.35 -19.56
N LYS A 35 8.95 1.61 -19.71
CA LYS A 35 9.51 2.78 -19.01
C LYS A 35 8.42 3.61 -18.34
N ILE A 36 8.67 4.06 -17.11
CA ILE A 36 7.83 5.05 -16.43
C ILE A 36 8.51 6.42 -16.58
N ASP A 37 8.06 7.20 -17.55
CA ASP A 37 8.57 8.56 -17.82
C ASP A 37 7.72 9.63 -17.13
N SER A 38 7.79 10.88 -17.59
CA SER A 38 7.02 12.02 -17.06
C SER A 38 5.58 12.12 -17.56
N TYR A 39 5.19 11.31 -18.56
CA TYR A 39 3.86 11.37 -19.19
C TYR A 39 2.94 10.24 -18.71
N ASN A 40 3.51 9.07 -18.41
CA ASN A 40 2.77 7.90 -17.91
C ASN A 40 2.29 7.93 -16.43
N PRO A 41 2.79 8.80 -15.51
CA PRO A 41 2.39 8.76 -14.10
C PRO A 41 0.89 9.00 -13.89
N ILE A 42 0.25 9.84 -14.70
CA ILE A 42 -1.19 10.14 -14.59
C ILE A 42 -2.02 8.89 -14.89
N THR A 43 -1.69 8.17 -15.96
CA THR A 43 -2.36 6.92 -16.34
C THR A 43 -2.19 5.84 -15.27
N LEU A 44 -0.97 5.69 -14.73
CA LEU A 44 -0.70 4.75 -13.64
C LEU A 44 -1.47 5.15 -12.36
N GLN A 45 -1.49 6.44 -12.03
CA GLN A 45 -2.16 6.97 -10.85
C GLN A 45 -3.68 6.81 -10.90
N ASN A 46 -4.30 7.06 -12.06
CA ASN A 46 -5.74 6.84 -12.24
C ASN A 46 -6.08 5.37 -12.05
N LYS A 47 -5.32 4.47 -12.67
CA LYS A 47 -5.54 3.02 -12.57
C LYS A 47 -5.35 2.50 -11.14
N VAL A 48 -4.35 2.99 -10.42
CA VAL A 48 -4.16 2.67 -8.99
C VAL A 48 -5.32 3.20 -8.17
N SER A 49 -5.79 4.43 -8.41
CA SER A 49 -6.92 5.02 -7.68
C SER A 49 -8.22 4.24 -7.88
N GLU A 50 -8.51 3.77 -9.10
CA GLU A 50 -9.66 2.90 -9.41
C GLU A 50 -9.58 1.55 -8.68
N VAL A 51 -8.37 0.97 -8.61
CA VAL A 51 -8.11 -0.29 -7.91
C VAL A 51 -8.34 -0.11 -6.40
N ILE A 52 -7.85 0.98 -5.82
CA ILE A 52 -8.08 1.32 -4.40
C ILE A 52 -9.58 1.53 -4.13
N ALA A 53 -10.28 2.27 -4.99
CA ALA A 53 -11.72 2.47 -4.88
C ALA A 53 -12.53 1.15 -4.99
N SER A 54 -11.96 0.14 -5.65
CA SER A 54 -12.49 -1.22 -5.74
C SER A 54 -12.09 -2.12 -4.54
N ASN A 55 -11.63 -1.52 -3.44
CA ASN A 55 -11.26 -2.17 -2.19
C ASN A 55 -10.03 -3.10 -2.27
N TYR A 56 -9.13 -2.85 -3.22
CA TYR A 56 -7.80 -3.45 -3.24
C TYR A 56 -6.82 -2.52 -2.53
N THR A 57 -6.47 -2.87 -1.30
CA THR A 57 -5.63 -2.05 -0.42
C THR A 57 -4.19 -2.55 -0.33
N LYS A 58 -3.89 -3.74 -0.87
CA LYS A 58 -2.55 -4.34 -0.85
C LYS A 58 -2.06 -4.51 -2.28
N LEU A 59 -1.09 -3.71 -2.68
CA LEU A 59 -0.65 -3.68 -4.09
C LEU A 59 0.78 -4.17 -4.21
N ILE A 60 1.00 -5.20 -5.03
CA ILE A 60 2.35 -5.66 -5.37
C ILE A 60 2.69 -5.13 -6.77
N PHE A 61 3.80 -4.42 -6.91
CA PHE A 61 4.31 -4.00 -8.21
C PHE A 61 5.50 -4.88 -8.59
N ASP A 62 5.28 -5.74 -9.57
CA ASP A 62 6.32 -6.53 -10.20
C ASP A 62 6.99 -5.71 -11.31
N CYS A 63 8.20 -5.25 -11.04
CA CYS A 63 8.99 -4.38 -11.90
C CYS A 63 10.03 -5.14 -12.73
N ASN A 64 9.99 -6.48 -12.81
CA ASN A 64 10.97 -7.25 -13.59
C ASN A 64 11.05 -6.84 -15.07
N GLY A 65 9.95 -6.33 -15.64
CA GLY A 65 9.91 -5.82 -17.01
C GLY A 65 10.28 -4.33 -17.15
N LEU A 66 10.51 -3.63 -16.03
CA LEU A 66 10.71 -2.19 -15.99
C LEU A 66 12.18 -1.85 -16.29
N LYS A 67 12.40 -1.07 -17.36
CA LYS A 67 13.73 -0.68 -17.82
C LYS A 67 14.25 0.59 -17.13
N SER A 68 13.37 1.55 -16.87
CA SER A 68 13.73 2.81 -16.21
C SER A 68 12.51 3.49 -15.58
N ILE A 69 12.77 4.35 -14.60
CA ILE A 69 11.78 5.19 -13.92
C ILE A 69 12.29 6.63 -13.84
N SER A 70 11.40 7.61 -13.97
CA SER A 70 11.66 9.03 -13.73
C SER A 70 11.49 9.40 -12.25
N SER A 71 12.04 10.54 -11.82
CA SER A 71 11.80 11.07 -10.47
C SER A 71 10.31 11.31 -10.17
N ALA A 72 9.57 11.81 -11.17
CA ALA A 72 8.11 11.95 -11.11
C ALA A 72 7.42 10.60 -10.92
N GLY A 73 7.91 9.55 -11.59
CA GLY A 73 7.47 8.18 -11.38
C GLY A 73 7.64 7.74 -9.93
N VAL A 74 8.84 7.88 -9.35
CA VAL A 74 9.09 7.55 -7.94
C VAL A 74 8.15 8.32 -7.00
N GLY A 75 7.94 9.62 -7.27
CA GLY A 75 6.99 10.45 -6.52
C GLY A 75 5.55 9.93 -6.58
N ALA A 76 5.12 9.37 -7.71
CA ALA A 76 3.80 8.73 -7.84
C ALA A 76 3.67 7.51 -6.91
N PHE A 77 4.69 6.66 -6.81
CA PHE A 77 4.68 5.54 -5.86
C PHE A 77 4.62 6.02 -4.41
N THR A 78 5.32 7.10 -4.06
CA THR A 78 5.19 7.72 -2.73
C THR A 78 3.75 8.17 -2.46
N ALA A 79 3.08 8.74 -3.47
CA ALA A 79 1.67 9.11 -3.36
C ALA A 79 0.77 7.87 -3.19
N PHE A 80 1.03 6.77 -3.91
CA PHE A 80 0.25 5.53 -3.78
C PHE A 80 0.32 4.95 -2.37
N SER A 81 1.53 4.83 -1.80
CA SER A 81 1.68 4.36 -0.41
C SER A 81 0.92 5.27 0.57
N ARG A 82 0.99 6.60 0.40
CA ARG A 82 0.24 7.54 1.24
C ARG A 82 -1.28 7.40 1.09
N LEU A 83 -1.78 7.14 -0.12
CA LEU A 83 -3.21 6.92 -0.38
C LEU A 83 -3.74 5.62 0.25
N LEU A 84 -2.89 4.60 0.37
CA LEU A 84 -3.26 3.31 0.96
C LEU A 84 -3.19 3.29 2.49
N LYS A 85 -2.36 4.14 3.11
CA LYS A 85 -2.20 4.19 4.58
C LYS A 85 -3.51 4.31 5.37
N PRO A 86 -4.48 5.17 5.01
CA PRO A 86 -5.77 5.23 5.71
C PRO A 86 -6.58 3.93 5.67
N TYR A 87 -6.32 3.07 4.69
CA TYR A 87 -6.99 1.78 4.50
C TYR A 87 -6.19 0.60 5.07
N ASN A 88 -5.22 0.88 5.96
CA ASN A 88 -4.27 -0.10 6.48
C ASN A 88 -3.54 -0.90 5.37
N GLY A 89 -3.48 -0.30 4.18
CA GLY A 89 -2.91 -0.87 2.98
C GLY A 89 -1.46 -0.44 2.77
N ASP A 90 -0.76 -1.15 1.91
CA ASP A 90 0.60 -0.78 1.51
C ASP A 90 0.93 -1.25 0.10
N ILE A 91 2.04 -0.73 -0.42
CA ILE A 91 2.63 -1.18 -1.67
C ILE A 91 3.91 -1.96 -1.42
N VAL A 92 4.10 -3.04 -2.18
CA VAL A 92 5.33 -3.84 -2.17
C VAL A 92 5.93 -3.83 -3.57
N LEU A 93 7.21 -3.54 -3.69
CA LEU A 93 7.93 -3.53 -4.96
C LEU A 93 8.78 -4.80 -5.08
N THR A 94 8.88 -5.36 -6.28
CA THR A 94 9.80 -6.47 -6.57
C THR A 94 10.38 -6.35 -7.97
N GLY A 95 11.47 -7.08 -8.26
CA GLY A 95 12.07 -7.09 -9.60
C GLY A 95 12.68 -5.76 -10.04
N LEU A 96 13.07 -4.89 -9.09
CA LEU A 96 13.70 -3.61 -9.43
C LEU A 96 15.13 -3.84 -9.92
N VAL A 97 15.44 -3.37 -11.13
CA VAL A 97 16.83 -3.27 -11.60
C VAL A 97 17.61 -2.22 -10.80
N GLU A 98 18.93 -2.35 -10.73
CA GLU A 98 19.81 -1.55 -9.85
C GLU A 98 19.59 -0.03 -9.98
N ASN A 99 19.53 0.50 -11.20
CA ASN A 99 19.31 1.93 -11.43
C ASN A 99 17.95 2.41 -10.91
N VAL A 100 16.92 1.59 -11.06
CA VAL A 100 15.56 1.90 -10.58
C VAL A 100 15.53 1.83 -9.05
N PHE A 101 16.13 0.78 -8.47
CA PHE A 101 16.26 0.62 -7.02
C PHE A 101 16.94 1.82 -6.38
N ASN A 102 18.04 2.29 -6.97
CA ASN A 102 18.78 3.46 -6.48
C ASN A 102 17.92 4.73 -6.49
N LEU A 103 17.08 4.93 -7.52
CA LEU A 103 16.17 6.07 -7.57
C LEU A 103 15.10 6.01 -6.47
N PHE A 104 14.51 4.84 -6.21
CA PHE A 104 13.59 4.64 -5.10
C PHE A 104 14.26 4.90 -3.74
N ARG A 105 15.52 4.49 -3.57
CA ARG A 105 16.30 4.73 -2.34
C ARG A 105 16.64 6.20 -2.12
N LEU A 106 16.99 6.92 -3.19
CA LEU A 106 17.43 8.31 -3.12
C LEU A 106 16.28 9.31 -2.96
N LEU A 107 15.17 9.08 -3.67
CA LEU A 107 14.06 10.04 -3.76
C LEU A 107 12.86 9.66 -2.89
N GLY A 108 12.82 8.42 -2.39
CA GLY A 108 11.70 7.89 -1.59
C GLY A 108 11.68 8.36 -0.14
N SER A 109 12.03 9.62 0.14
CA SER A 109 12.21 10.23 1.46
C SER A 109 10.95 10.21 2.34
N SER A 110 10.64 9.01 2.84
CA SER A 110 9.90 8.67 4.05
C SER A 110 9.98 7.14 4.18
N GLN A 111 10.99 6.65 4.91
CA GLN A 111 11.13 5.29 5.44
C GLN A 111 10.58 4.18 4.51
N PHE A 112 11.37 3.97 3.46
CA PHE A 112 11.56 2.80 2.60
C PHE A 112 10.31 1.99 2.25
N PHE A 113 9.87 2.13 1.00
CA PHE A 113 9.02 1.15 0.33
C PHE A 113 9.43 -0.27 0.68
N GLU A 114 8.45 -1.14 0.90
CA GLU A 114 8.77 -2.54 1.10
C GLU A 114 9.25 -3.13 -0.24
N ILE A 115 10.55 -3.38 -0.36
CA ILE A 115 11.16 -3.97 -1.56
C ILE A 115 11.52 -5.42 -1.25
N LYS A 116 10.97 -6.35 -2.02
CA LYS A 116 11.22 -7.79 -1.89
C LYS A 116 11.99 -8.33 -3.10
N PRO A 117 12.87 -9.33 -2.89
CA PRO A 117 13.73 -9.86 -3.95
C PRO A 117 12.94 -10.45 -5.12
N ASP A 118 11.79 -11.07 -4.83
CA ASP A 118 10.93 -11.71 -5.81
C ASP A 118 9.44 -11.64 -5.43
N LEU A 119 8.59 -12.03 -6.38
CA LEU A 119 7.14 -12.05 -6.21
C LEU A 119 6.69 -12.97 -5.07
N THR A 120 7.36 -14.09 -4.85
CA THR A 120 7.03 -15.04 -3.77
C THR A 120 7.23 -14.41 -2.40
N ALA A 121 8.34 -13.70 -2.21
CA ALA A 121 8.65 -12.96 -1.01
C ALA A 121 7.68 -11.78 -0.79
N ALA A 122 7.27 -11.09 -1.86
CA ALA A 122 6.26 -10.03 -1.81
C ALA A 122 4.90 -10.56 -1.36
N ILE A 123 4.42 -11.65 -1.97
CA ILE A 123 3.17 -12.32 -1.59
C ILE A 123 3.23 -12.75 -0.13
N SER A 124 4.35 -13.35 0.30
CA SER A 124 4.53 -13.79 1.68
C SER A 124 4.53 -12.63 2.68
N TYR A 125 5.03 -11.46 2.30
CA TYR A 125 4.96 -10.25 3.11
C TYR A 125 3.52 -9.74 3.22
N VAL A 126 2.82 -9.63 2.10
CA VAL A 126 1.42 -9.16 2.08
C VAL A 126 0.52 -10.07 2.91
N ARG A 127 0.73 -11.40 2.87
CA ARG A 127 0.03 -12.35 3.77
C ARG A 127 0.26 -12.08 5.26
N LYS A 128 1.38 -11.45 5.63
CA LYS A 128 1.63 -11.06 7.03
C LYS A 128 0.89 -9.77 7.39
N LEU A 129 0.60 -8.89 6.44
CA LEU A 129 -0.22 -7.70 6.69
C LEU A 129 -1.63 -8.10 7.13
N ASP A 130 -2.20 -9.17 6.55
CA ASP A 130 -3.46 -9.79 7.02
C ASP A 130 -3.39 -10.30 8.48
N LYS A 131 -2.18 -10.66 8.96
CA LYS A 131 -1.98 -11.07 10.35
C LYS A 131 -1.73 -9.90 11.29
N VAL A 132 -1.52 -8.69 10.76
CA VAL A 132 -1.42 -7.45 11.54
C VAL A 132 -2.81 -6.83 11.75
N ASP A 133 -3.80 -7.15 10.90
CA ASP A 133 -5.22 -6.92 11.21
C ASP A 133 -5.71 -7.81 12.39
N ASP A 134 -4.88 -8.77 12.81
CA ASP A 134 -5.03 -9.56 14.03
C ASP A 134 -3.98 -9.19 15.09
N VAL A 135 -3.44 -7.95 15.06
CA VAL A 135 -2.98 -7.34 16.32
C VAL A 135 -4.25 -7.02 17.08
N SER A 136 -4.72 -8.01 17.82
CA SER A 136 -5.73 -7.92 18.89
C SER A 136 -5.54 -6.62 19.68
N PHE A 137 -6.21 -5.55 19.24
CA PHE A 137 -6.36 -4.32 20.01
C PHE A 137 -7.17 -4.58 21.29
N PHE A 138 -7.78 -5.77 21.38
CA PHE A 138 -8.53 -6.28 22.50
C PHE A 138 -8.09 -7.71 22.84
N PRO A 139 -8.08 -8.10 24.12
CA PRO A 139 -8.55 -7.32 25.26
C PRO A 139 -7.55 -6.23 25.66
N LYS A 140 -8.06 -5.02 26.00
CA LYS A 140 -7.25 -3.93 26.55
C LYS A 140 -7.82 -3.39 27.85
N LEU A 141 -6.92 -3.02 28.75
CA LEU A 141 -7.25 -2.24 29.94
C LEU A 141 -7.06 -0.76 29.62
N ILE A 142 -8.12 0.02 29.74
CA ILE A 142 -8.09 1.46 29.44
C ILE A 142 -8.69 2.23 30.62
N SER A 143 -8.18 3.44 30.87
CA SER A 143 -8.64 4.29 31.97
C SER A 143 -9.79 5.19 31.51
N CYS A 144 -10.84 5.28 32.32
CA CYS A 144 -11.97 6.19 32.07
C CYS A 144 -11.47 7.64 32.06
N PRO A 145 -11.75 8.44 31.02
CA PRO A 145 -11.36 9.86 30.99
C PRO A 145 -12.10 10.70 32.04
N THR A 146 -13.25 10.24 32.55
CA THR A 146 -14.04 10.97 33.55
C THR A 146 -13.60 10.70 34.98
N CYS A 147 -13.32 9.45 35.35
CA CYS A 147 -13.06 9.07 36.74
C CYS A 147 -11.74 8.32 36.96
N ALA A 148 -10.94 8.12 35.90
CA ALA A 148 -9.73 7.29 35.90
C ALA A 148 -9.94 5.80 36.27
N GLY A 149 -11.20 5.35 36.45
CA GLY A 149 -11.54 3.95 36.69
C GLY A 149 -11.08 3.04 35.55
N ARG A 150 -10.66 1.81 35.88
CA ARG A 150 -10.12 0.86 34.90
C ARG A 150 -11.25 0.09 34.21
N LEU A 151 -11.27 0.09 32.88
CA LEU A 151 -12.20 -0.71 32.08
C LEU A 151 -11.44 -1.77 31.30
N LYS A 152 -11.94 -3.01 31.35
CA LYS A 152 -11.52 -4.08 30.44
C LYS A 152 -12.40 -4.02 29.20
N ILE A 153 -11.79 -3.81 28.05
CA ILE A 153 -12.47 -3.71 26.76
C ILE A 153 -12.11 -4.95 25.94
N GLU A 154 -13.11 -5.74 25.58
CA GLU A 154 -12.96 -6.99 24.83
C GLU A 154 -13.16 -6.82 23.32
N ASN A 155 -13.77 -5.71 22.90
CA ASN A 155 -14.09 -5.41 21.51
C ASN A 155 -14.36 -3.91 21.32
N SER A 156 -14.44 -3.43 20.09
CA SER A 156 -14.92 -2.07 19.81
C SER A 156 -16.43 -1.95 20.14
N GLY A 157 -16.90 -0.73 20.38
CA GLY A 157 -18.29 -0.44 20.69
C GLY A 157 -18.50 0.54 21.85
N ARG A 158 -19.73 0.56 22.38
CA ARG A 158 -20.11 1.43 23.49
C ARG A 158 -20.00 0.67 24.82
N PHE A 159 -19.31 1.27 25.78
CA PHE A 159 -19.07 0.73 27.10
C PHE A 159 -19.54 1.71 28.17
N ARG A 160 -20.03 1.17 29.30
CA ARG A 160 -20.39 1.97 30.46
C ARG A 160 -19.35 1.77 31.55
N CYS A 161 -18.75 2.85 32.04
CA CYS A 161 -17.83 2.76 33.17
C CYS A 161 -18.56 2.21 34.42
N ALA A 162 -17.96 1.20 35.07
CA ALA A 162 -18.55 0.61 36.27
C ALA A 162 -18.59 1.59 37.45
N GLU A 163 -17.63 2.52 37.52
CA GLU A 163 -17.48 3.49 38.60
C GLU A 163 -18.37 4.73 38.39
N CYS A 164 -18.14 5.51 37.33
CA CYS A 164 -18.85 6.79 37.13
C CYS A 164 -20.06 6.73 36.21
N LYS A 165 -20.36 5.57 35.60
CA LYS A 165 -21.46 5.35 34.65
C LYS A 165 -21.36 6.14 33.33
N THR A 166 -20.28 6.89 33.09
CA THR A 166 -20.00 7.52 31.78
C THR A 166 -20.04 6.49 30.66
N ILE A 167 -20.67 6.87 29.54
CA ILE A 167 -20.68 6.10 28.31
C ILE A 167 -19.45 6.47 27.49
N LEU A 168 -18.69 5.45 27.11
CA LEU A 168 -17.46 5.56 26.33
C LEU A 168 -17.65 4.82 25.03
N THR A 169 -17.18 5.39 23.93
CA THR A 169 -17.12 4.71 22.64
C THR A 169 -15.67 4.33 22.36
N VAL A 170 -15.45 3.07 22.00
CA VAL A 170 -14.15 2.53 21.63
C VAL A 170 -14.17 2.14 20.16
N ASP A 171 -13.24 2.66 19.36
CA ASP A 171 -13.11 2.29 17.94
C ASP A 171 -12.36 0.95 17.74
N GLU A 172 -12.27 0.51 16.49
CA GLU A 172 -11.57 -0.74 16.10
C GLU A 172 -10.06 -0.71 16.42
N ASN A 173 -9.49 0.47 16.66
CA ASN A 173 -8.08 0.68 17.02
C ASN A 173 -7.89 0.86 18.54
N ALA A 174 -8.91 0.58 19.36
CA ALA A 174 -8.96 0.77 20.81
C ALA A 174 -8.74 2.23 21.28
N ARG A 175 -9.16 3.22 20.49
CA ARG A 175 -9.19 4.63 20.91
C ARG A 175 -10.50 4.95 21.63
N LEU A 176 -10.40 5.70 22.73
CA LEU A 176 -11.54 6.11 23.55
C LEU A 176 -12.06 7.48 23.13
N PHE A 177 -13.38 7.57 23.03
CA PHE A 177 -14.14 8.81 22.86
C PHE A 177 -15.22 8.89 23.92
N LEU A 178 -15.54 10.11 24.38
CA LEU A 178 -16.73 10.35 25.18
C LEU A 178 -17.95 10.29 24.26
N GLY A 179 -18.91 9.42 24.58
CA GLY A 179 -20.11 9.16 23.78
C GLY A 179 -21.38 9.77 24.37
#